data_AF-A0A820RHS4-F1
#
_entry.id   AF-A0A820RHS4-F1
#
_cell.length_a   1.000
_cell.length_b   1.000
_cell.length_c   1.000
_cell.angle_alpha   90.00
_cell.angle_beta   90.00
_cell.angle_gamma   90.00
#
_symmetry.space_group_name_H-M   'P 1'
#
loop_
_entity.id
_entity.type
_entity.pdbx_description
1 polymer ?
#
loop_
_entity_poly.entity_id
_entity_poly.type
_entity_poly.pdbx_seq_one_letter_code
_entity_poly.pdbx_strand_id
1 'polypeptide(L)'
;MAGYDELGSHLYQLCPSANYYSCKCMAIGARSQSARTYLEKNLDKFPTSNQDELIKHCMRALRDTLPNEVELTVKNCAVSIVGKDTPFSILDDARIGTYLTAIEGDERAPPAQDDTLVTGDDNLPPPPPDGNAEPRVIVATERMES
;
A
#
# COMPACT_ATOMS: atom_id res chain seq x y z
N MET A 1 -5.72 8.62 -2.33
CA MET A 1 -5.12 9.72 -3.11
C MET A 1 -3.62 9.70 -2.88
N ALA A 2 -2.82 9.76 -3.94
CA ALA A 2 -1.36 9.91 -3.85
C ALA A 2 -0.96 11.18 -4.60
N GLY A 3 0.01 11.92 -4.07
CA GLY A 3 0.48 13.18 -4.66
C GLY A 3 1.89 13.53 -4.21
N TYR A 4 2.48 14.54 -4.87
CA TYR A 4 3.79 15.07 -4.53
C TYR A 4 3.73 16.60 -4.52
N ASP A 5 4.24 17.22 -3.47
CA ASP A 5 4.35 18.67 -3.31
C ASP A 5 5.73 19.09 -2.76
N GLU A 6 5.88 20.35 -2.36
CA GLU A 6 7.14 20.89 -1.80
C GLU A 6 7.60 20.21 -0.50
N LEU A 7 6.67 19.60 0.25
CA LEU A 7 6.94 18.86 1.49
C LEU A 7 7.22 17.38 1.23
N GLY A 8 7.05 16.90 -0.01
CA GLY A 8 7.39 15.55 -0.43
C GLY A 8 6.19 14.75 -0.94
N SER A 9 6.28 13.43 -0.86
CA SER A 9 5.23 12.50 -1.28
C SER A 9 4.19 12.30 -0.19
N HIS A 10 2.90 12.43 -0.55
CA HIS A 10 1.78 12.26 0.37
C HIS A 10 0.83 11.16 -0.12
N LEU A 11 0.35 10.34 0.80
CA LEU A 11 -0.65 9.31 0.55
C LEU A 11 -1.77 9.43 1.57
N TYR A 12 -2.99 9.61 1.07
CA TYR A 12 -4.21 9.74 1.86
C TYR A 12 -5.22 8.66 1.53
N GLN A 13 -5.75 8.00 2.53
CA GLN A 13 -6.96 7.18 2.41
C GLN A 13 -8.18 8.03 2.77
N LEU A 14 -9.19 8.01 1.90
CA LEU A 14 -10.48 8.65 2.15
C LEU A 14 -11.49 7.57 2.53
N CYS A 15 -12.21 7.76 3.64
CA CYS A 15 -13.29 6.90 4.07
C CYS A 15 -14.66 7.48 3.66
N PRO A 16 -15.66 6.64 3.36
CA PRO A 16 -17.02 7.09 3.07
C PRO A 16 -17.65 7.94 4.20
N SER A 17 -17.18 7.75 5.44
CA SER A 17 -17.57 8.52 6.64
C SER A 17 -17.01 9.95 6.69
N ALA A 18 -16.47 10.47 5.58
CA ALA A 18 -15.82 11.78 5.47
C ALA A 18 -14.55 11.96 6.33
N ASN A 19 -14.01 10.86 6.86
CA ASN A 19 -12.69 10.84 7.50
C ASN A 19 -11.59 10.63 6.46
N TYR A 20 -10.43 11.25 6.69
CA TYR A 20 -9.23 11.01 5.90
C TYR A 20 -8.05 10.66 6.81
N TYR A 21 -7.12 9.89 6.26
CA TYR A 21 -5.97 9.39 7.00
C TYR A 21 -4.69 9.52 6.19
N SER A 22 -3.61 9.96 6.84
CA SER A 22 -2.27 9.98 6.25
C SER A 22 -1.61 8.61 6.45
N CYS A 23 -1.12 8.01 5.36
CA CYS A 23 -0.58 6.65 5.36
C CYS A 23 0.82 6.63 4.73
N LYS A 24 1.72 5.78 5.24
CA LYS A 24 3.01 5.49 4.56
C LYS A 24 2.83 4.51 3.40
N CYS A 25 1.90 3.56 3.56
CA CYS A 25 1.49 2.59 2.56
C CYS A 25 0.05 2.18 2.84
N MET A 26 -0.68 1.74 1.81
CA MET A 26 -2.07 1.35 1.97
C MET A 26 -2.46 0.28 0.95
N ALA A 27 -3.30 -0.68 1.36
CA ALA A 27 -3.97 -1.61 0.46
C ALA A 27 -5.46 -1.70 0.81
N ILE A 28 -6.31 -1.69 -0.21
CA ILE A 28 -7.77 -1.67 -0.09
C ILE A 28 -8.40 -2.70 -1.02
N GLY A 29 -9.63 -3.12 -0.72
CA GLY A 29 -10.40 -4.06 -1.55
C GLY A 29 -10.42 -5.49 -1.00
N ALA A 30 -10.97 -6.40 -1.80
CA ALA A 30 -11.07 -7.81 -1.43
C ALA A 30 -9.68 -8.43 -1.27
N ARG A 31 -9.46 -9.15 -0.17
CA ARG A 31 -8.16 -9.77 0.19
C ARG A 31 -7.00 -8.78 0.33
N SER A 32 -7.27 -7.52 0.66
CA SER A 32 -6.21 -6.54 0.93
C SER A 32 -5.35 -6.89 2.16
N GLN A 33 -5.80 -7.81 3.02
CA GLN A 33 -5.06 -8.23 4.21
C GLN A 33 -3.68 -8.80 3.86
N SER A 34 -3.58 -9.66 2.85
CA SER A 34 -2.28 -10.24 2.44
C SER A 34 -1.32 -9.16 1.94
N ALA A 35 -1.81 -8.20 1.15
CA ALA A 35 -1.04 -7.04 0.73
C ALA A 35 -0.61 -6.17 1.93
N ARG A 36 -1.49 -5.89 2.89
CA ARG A 36 -1.14 -5.13 4.11
C ARG A 36 -0.02 -5.82 4.88
N THR A 37 -0.13 -7.12 5.11
CA THR A 37 0.91 -7.90 5.78
C THR A 37 2.26 -7.84 5.04
N TYR A 38 2.26 -7.88 3.70
CA TYR A 38 3.49 -7.69 2.93
C TYR A 38 4.08 -6.29 3.14
N LEU A 39 3.24 -5.26 3.07
CA LEU A 39 3.64 -3.86 3.21
C LEU A 39 4.19 -3.58 4.61
N GLU A 40 3.52 -4.06 5.67
CA GLU A 40 3.95 -3.95 7.06
C GLU A 40 5.36 -4.54 7.26
N LYS A 41 5.61 -5.75 6.73
CA LYS A 41 6.92 -6.42 6.84
C LYS A 41 8.06 -5.72 6.10
N ASN A 42 7.75 -4.86 5.14
CA ASN A 42 8.74 -4.20 4.28
C ASN A 42 8.76 -2.68 4.44
N LEU A 43 7.98 -2.13 5.38
CA LEU A 43 7.80 -0.69 5.55
C LEU A 43 9.11 0.05 5.81
N ASP A 44 10.01 -0.55 6.58
CA ASP A 44 11.34 0.01 6.90
C ASP A 44 12.27 0.14 5.68
N LYS A 45 11.98 -0.60 4.60
CA LYS A 45 12.79 -0.60 3.37
C LYS A 45 12.37 0.52 2.41
N PHE A 46 11.15 1.05 2.53
CA PHE A 46 10.63 2.03 1.58
C PHE A 46 11.43 3.35 1.54
N PRO A 47 11.89 3.92 2.67
CA PRO A 47 12.66 5.17 2.66
C PRO A 47 14.01 5.07 1.92
N THR A 48 14.61 3.88 1.87
CA THR A 48 15.89 3.62 1.21
C THR A 48 15.75 3.01 -0.19
N SER A 49 14.53 2.65 -0.58
CA SER A 49 14.23 2.06 -1.88
C SER A 49 14.21 3.13 -2.97
N ASN A 50 14.71 2.76 -4.16
CA ASN A 50 14.52 3.58 -5.36
C ASN A 50 13.11 3.34 -5.95
N GLN A 51 12.76 4.12 -6.97
CA GLN A 51 11.45 4.01 -7.64
C GLN A 51 11.16 2.60 -8.15
N ASP A 52 12.15 1.94 -8.77
CA ASP A 52 11.97 0.61 -9.35
C ASP A 52 11.74 -0.47 -8.28
N GLU A 53 12.44 -0.38 -7.15
CA GLU A 53 12.25 -1.27 -6.01
C GLU A 53 10.88 -1.04 -5.34
N LEU A 54 10.41 0.20 -5.24
CA LEU A 54 9.06 0.51 -4.75
C LEU A 54 7.98 -0.10 -5.66
N ILE A 55 8.15 -0.04 -6.99
CA ILE A 55 7.24 -0.68 -7.94
C ILE A 55 7.23 -2.20 -7.75
N LYS A 56 8.40 -2.83 -7.60
CA LYS A 56 8.50 -4.27 -7.32
C LYS A 56 7.80 -4.65 -6.01
N HIS A 57 8.00 -3.89 -4.94
CA HIS A 57 7.29 -4.10 -3.67
C HIS A 57 5.77 -4.01 -3.84
N CYS A 58 5.29 -3.03 -4.60
CA CYS A 58 3.87 -2.88 -4.89
C CYS A 58 3.31 -4.08 -5.68
N MET A 59 4.02 -4.54 -6.71
CA MET A 59 3.60 -5.70 -7.49
C MET A 59 3.63 -7.01 -6.70
N ARG A 60 4.62 -7.21 -5.82
CA ARG A 60 4.67 -8.36 -4.90
C ARG A 60 3.47 -8.36 -3.95
N ALA A 61 3.17 -7.21 -3.33
CA ALA A 61 1.99 -7.05 -2.47
C ALA A 61 0.69 -7.35 -3.23
N LEU A 62 0.57 -6.87 -4.47
CA LEU A 62 -0.60 -7.10 -5.32
C LEU A 62 -0.74 -8.58 -5.72
N ARG A 63 0.36 -9.25 -6.06
CA ARG A 63 0.38 -10.69 -6.37
C ARG A 63 -0.16 -11.53 -5.20
N ASP A 64 0.15 -11.14 -3.97
CA ASP A 64 -0.33 -11.84 -2.78
C ASP A 64 -1.85 -11.68 -2.55
N THR A 65 -2.53 -10.76 -3.26
CA THR A 65 -4.00 -10.62 -3.21
C THR A 65 -4.74 -11.55 -4.19
N LEU A 66 -4.03 -12.17 -5.14
CA LEU A 66 -4.61 -13.06 -6.12
C LEU A 66 -4.76 -14.48 -5.56
N PRO A 67 -5.70 -15.31 -6.08
CA PRO A 67 -5.70 -16.75 -5.84
C PRO A 67 -4.37 -17.40 -6.25
N ASN A 68 -4.10 -18.60 -5.74
CA ASN A 68 -2.91 -19.37 -6.14
C ASN A 68 -2.91 -19.76 -7.62
N GLU A 69 -4.09 -19.92 -8.21
CA GLU A 69 -4.30 -20.34 -9.60
C GLU A 69 -4.29 -19.16 -10.60
N VAL A 70 -4.21 -17.92 -10.11
CA VAL A 70 -4.25 -16.72 -10.95
C VAL A 70 -2.95 -15.94 -10.80
N GLU A 71 -2.30 -15.72 -11.93
CA GLU A 71 -1.07 -14.94 -12.00
C GLU A 71 -1.34 -13.45 -12.27
N LEU A 72 -0.41 -12.62 -11.79
CA LEU A 72 -0.41 -11.19 -12.10
C LEU A 72 0.09 -11.01 -13.53
N THR A 73 -0.66 -10.28 -14.35
CA THR A 73 -0.36 -10.05 -15.77
C THR A 73 -0.60 -8.58 -16.11
N VAL A 74 -0.07 -8.13 -17.25
CA VAL A 74 -0.32 -6.77 -17.76
C VAL A 74 -1.81 -6.46 -17.98
N LYS A 75 -2.67 -7.49 -18.09
CA LYS A 75 -4.11 -7.33 -18.33
C LYS A 75 -4.94 -7.15 -17.06
N ASN A 76 -4.40 -7.56 -15.91
CA ASN A 76 -5.11 -7.52 -14.63
C ASN A 76 -4.43 -6.61 -13.59
N CYS A 77 -3.44 -5.82 -14.04
CA CYS A 77 -2.68 -4.90 -13.22
C CYS A 77 -2.54 -3.56 -13.94
N ALA A 78 -2.71 -2.47 -13.19
CA ALA A 78 -2.35 -1.13 -13.64
C ALA A 78 -1.51 -0.46 -12.56
N VAL A 79 -0.43 0.20 -12.97
CA VAL A 79 0.50 0.89 -12.07
C VAL A 79 0.61 2.33 -12.51
N SER A 80 0.59 3.25 -11.55
CA SER A 80 0.83 4.67 -11.80
C SER A 80 1.82 5.21 -10.78
N ILE A 81 2.61 6.20 -11.20
CA ILE A 81 3.66 6.82 -10.40
C ILE A 81 3.50 8.33 -10.39
N VAL A 82 3.86 8.95 -9.27
CA VAL A 82 3.93 10.40 -9.08
C VAL A 82 5.03 10.68 -8.07
N GLY A 83 5.83 11.72 -8.28
CA GLY A 83 6.95 12.03 -7.41
C GLY A 83 7.72 13.28 -7.81
N LYS A 84 8.89 13.46 -7.20
CA LYS A 84 9.79 14.57 -7.54
C LYS A 84 10.20 14.49 -9.00
N ASP A 85 10.02 15.59 -9.73
CA ASP A 85 10.33 15.70 -11.16
C ASP A 85 9.63 14.65 -12.04
N THR A 86 8.60 13.98 -11.49
CA THR A 86 7.87 12.90 -12.14
C THR A 86 6.37 13.19 -12.08
N PRO A 87 5.79 13.77 -13.15
CA PRO A 87 4.36 14.02 -13.19
C PRO A 87 3.60 12.69 -13.09
N PHE A 88 2.34 12.76 -12.68
CA PHE A 88 1.48 11.58 -12.63
C PHE A 88 1.46 10.88 -13.99
N SER A 89 1.96 9.64 -14.03
CA SER A 89 2.04 8.83 -15.24
C SER A 89 1.57 7.42 -14.95
N ILE A 90 0.77 6.87 -15.86
CA ILE A 90 0.41 5.46 -15.87
C ILE A 90 1.51 4.71 -16.64
N LEU A 91 1.99 3.59 -16.09
CA LEU A 91 2.97 2.75 -16.77
C LEU A 91 2.30 1.99 -17.91
N ASP A 92 3.02 1.85 -19.02
CA ASP A 92 2.61 1.06 -20.16
C ASP A 92 2.88 -0.44 -19.95
N ASP A 93 2.20 -1.27 -20.74
CA ASP A 93 2.29 -2.72 -20.67
C ASP A 93 3.73 -3.24 -20.81
N ALA A 94 4.57 -2.55 -21.60
CA ALA A 94 5.98 -2.91 -21.77
C ALA A 94 6.80 -2.74 -20.48
N ARG A 95 6.61 -1.61 -19.77
CA ARG A 95 7.24 -1.41 -18.46
C ARG A 95 6.69 -2.37 -17.42
N ILE A 96 5.36 -2.53 -17.35
CA ILE A 96 4.73 -3.47 -16.43
C ILE A 96 5.28 -4.89 -16.65
N GLY A 97 5.38 -5.33 -17.90
CA GLY A 97 5.96 -6.63 -18.26
C GLY A 97 7.39 -6.81 -17.75
N THR A 98 8.22 -5.77 -17.85
CA THR A 98 9.60 -5.79 -17.33
C THR A 98 9.63 -6.01 -15.81
N TYR A 99 8.75 -5.34 -15.05
CA TYR A 99 8.68 -5.53 -13.60
C TYR A 99 8.06 -6.88 -13.21
N LEU A 100 7.10 -7.40 -13.99
CA LEU A 100 6.51 -8.73 -13.76
C LEU A 100 7.56 -9.82 -13.90
N THR A 101 8.35 -9.82 -14.97
CA THR A 101 9.47 -10.77 -15.13
C THR A 101 10.50 -10.63 -14.02
N ALA A 102 10.74 -9.41 -13.53
CA ALA A 102 11.70 -9.17 -12.44
C ALA A 102 11.25 -9.75 -11.08
N ILE A 103 9.96 -10.02 -10.86
CA ILE A 103 9.43 -10.58 -9.61
C ILE A 103 8.97 -12.04 -9.73
N GLU A 104 8.95 -12.61 -10.94
CA GLU A 104 8.41 -13.94 -11.23
C GLU A 104 9.12 -15.07 -10.44
N GLY A 105 10.43 -14.90 -10.19
CA GLY A 105 11.23 -15.83 -9.40
C GLY A 105 11.19 -15.63 -7.88
N ASP A 106 10.51 -14.58 -7.38
CA ASP A 106 10.43 -14.35 -5.95
C ASP A 106 9.40 -15.27 -5.30
N GLU A 107 9.78 -15.88 -4.18
CA GLU A 107 8.88 -16.72 -3.38
C GLU A 107 7.62 -15.95 -2.99
N ARG A 108 6.46 -16.56 -3.26
CA ARG A 108 5.17 -16.00 -2.84
C ARG A 108 5.10 -16.10 -1.33
N ALA A 109 4.75 -15.01 -0.65
CA ALA A 109 4.60 -15.05 0.79
C ALA A 109 3.54 -16.12 1.13
N PRO A 110 3.75 -16.90 2.21
CA PRO A 110 2.73 -17.83 2.67
C PRO A 110 1.43 -17.06 2.91
N PRO A 111 0.26 -17.68 2.63
CA PRO A 111 -1.01 -17.02 2.83
C PRO A 111 -1.05 -16.45 4.25
N ALA A 112 -1.32 -15.14 4.35
CA ALA A 112 -1.52 -14.52 5.65
C ALA A 112 -2.61 -15.31 6.37
N GLN A 113 -2.30 -15.82 7.56
CA GLN A 113 -3.32 -16.41 8.42
C GLN A 113 -4.38 -15.32 8.63
N ASP A 114 -5.64 -15.70 8.46
CA ASP A 114 -6.79 -14.83 8.66
C ASP A 114 -6.92 -14.54 10.16
N ASP A 115 -6.00 -13.75 10.70
CA ASP A 115 -6.30 -12.96 11.89
C ASP A 115 -7.30 -11.93 11.41
N THR A 116 -8.56 -12.20 11.74
CA THR A 116 -9.72 -11.36 11.51
C THR A 116 -9.51 -9.97 12.12
N LEU A 117 -8.73 -9.12 11.45
CA LEU A 117 -8.85 -7.68 11.60
C LEU A 117 -10.02 -7.27 10.72
N VAL A 118 -11.18 -7.43 11.35
CA VAL A 118 -12.49 -6.89 11.02
C VAL A 118 -12.34 -5.67 10.10
N THR A 119 -12.73 -5.80 8.84
CA THR A 119 -13.23 -4.64 8.08
C THR A 119 -14.57 -4.28 8.71
N GLY A 120 -14.48 -3.52 9.79
CA GLY A 120 -15.59 -2.95 10.53
C GLY A 120 -15.10 -1.65 11.09
N ASP A 121 -15.85 -0.59 10.80
CA ASP A 121 -15.67 0.82 11.14
C ASP A 121 -15.65 1.10 12.66
N ASP A 122 -15.20 0.17 13.51
CA ASP A 122 -15.56 0.12 14.95
C ASP A 122 -14.38 -0.19 15.90
N ASN A 123 -13.13 -0.06 15.45
CA ASN A 123 -11.98 -0.10 16.36
C ASN A 123 -11.00 1.06 16.10
N LEU A 124 -11.58 2.26 15.99
CA LEU A 124 -10.85 3.50 16.15
C LEU A 124 -10.95 3.91 17.62
N PRO A 125 -9.84 4.25 18.30
CA PRO A 125 -9.94 4.89 19.61
C PRO A 125 -10.81 6.15 19.48
N PRO A 126 -11.70 6.42 20.44
CA PRO A 126 -12.62 7.55 20.39
C PRO A 126 -11.86 8.85 20.09
N PRO A 127 -12.47 9.80 19.37
CA PRO A 127 -11.83 11.09 19.13
C PRO A 127 -11.43 11.72 20.47
N PRO A 128 -10.20 12.25 20.62
CA PRO A 128 -9.86 13.04 21.78
C PRO A 128 -10.82 14.24 21.86
N PRO A 129 -11.30 14.62 23.07
CA PRO A 129 -12.12 15.80 23.23
C PRO A 129 -11.18 17.00 23.14
N ASP A 130 -10.99 17.54 21.93
CA ASP A 130 -10.83 18.98 21.68
C ASP A 130 -10.30 19.22 20.26
N GLY A 131 -11.11 19.93 19.47
CA GLY A 131 -10.81 20.97 18.47
C GLY A 131 -9.52 21.07 17.65
N ASN A 132 -8.52 20.20 17.76
CA ASN A 132 -7.28 20.26 17.02
C ASN A 132 -7.22 19.10 16.02
N ALA A 133 -7.59 19.37 14.77
CA ALA A 133 -7.56 18.42 13.67
C ALA A 133 -6.10 18.15 13.22
N GLU A 134 -5.34 17.44 14.05
CA GLU A 134 -4.07 16.87 13.61
C GLU A 134 -4.36 15.58 12.81
N PRO A 135 -3.75 15.41 11.62
CA PRO A 135 -3.98 14.24 10.79
C PRO A 135 -3.48 12.99 11.52
N ARG A 136 -4.41 12.07 11.86
CA ARG A 136 -4.07 10.76 12.40
C ARG A 136 -3.23 10.01 11.37
N VAL A 137 -1.95 9.81 11.67
CA VAL A 137 -1.07 8.96 10.88
C VAL A 137 -1.40 7.52 11.24
N ILE A 138 -2.08 6.81 10.33
CA ILE A 138 -2.16 5.35 10.43
C ILE A 138 -0.92 4.80 9.76
N VAL A 139 0.10 4.59 10.58
CA VAL A 139 1.11 3.59 10.27
C VAL A 139 0.43 2.24 10.50
N ALA A 140 0.43 1.38 9.48
CA ALA A 140 0.10 -0.02 9.69
C ALA A 140 1.09 -0.53 10.76
N THR A 141 0.56 -0.69 11.97
CA THR A 141 1.24 -1.01 13.23
C THR A 141 2.39 -0.08 13.66
N GLU A 142 2.10 0.88 14.52
CA GLU A 142 3.00 1.20 15.63
C GLU A 142 2.34 0.69 16.93
N ARG A 143 2.68 -0.54 17.34
CA ARG A 143 2.69 -0.89 18.76
C ARG A 143 4.08 -0.53 19.27
N MET A 144 4.19 0.60 19.96
CA MET A 144 5.27 0.81 20.92
C MET A 144 4.84 0.26 22.28
N GLU A 145 5.72 -0.56 22.85
CA GLU A 145 5.57 -1.38 24.06
C GLU A 145 5.36 -0.61 25.37
N SER A 146 4.83 -1.32 26.37
CA SER A 146 5.46 -1.41 27.70
C SER A 146 5.23 -2.80 28.29
#